data_AF-A0A8T0ENK8-F1
#
_entry.id   AF-A0A8T0ENK8-F1
#
_cell.length_a   1.000
_cell.length_b   1.000
_cell.length_c   1.000
_cell.angle_alpha   90.00
_cell.angle_beta   90.00
_cell.angle_gamma   90.00
#
_symmetry.space_group_name_H-M   'P 1'
#
loop_
_entity.id
_entity.type
_entity.pdbx_description
1 polymer ?
#
loop_
_entity_poly.entity_id
_entity_poly.type
_entity_poly.pdbx_seq_one_letter_code
_entity_poly.pdbx_strand_id
1 'polypeptide(L)'
;MLTYSVSETISPIPVCPIAAPPSIIFLAILKSLSLQFEEKFQGGFFAIGSEFMPPNRQDYYLQLGKDLTHTCHESYDRTATKLGPESFRFSDASEAKALKQNEKYYIQRPEVIESYFVLWRVTKDPKYRQWGWEAAQAIDRHCRVDGGFSGLKNVYMLDSAKDDVQQSFFLAETLKYLYLLFSDDDLIPLDKWVFNTEAHPLPIKGKNPAYKAVS
;
A
#
# COMPACT_ATOMS: atom_id res chain seq x y z
N MET A 1 0.07 13.06 -21.35
CA MET A 1 0.74 13.95 -20.38
C MET A 1 1.26 13.19 -19.16
N LEU A 2 0.60 12.10 -18.71
CA LEU A 2 1.12 11.21 -17.64
C LEU A 2 2.26 10.27 -18.07
N THR A 3 2.36 9.94 -19.36
CA THR A 3 3.40 9.04 -19.90
C THR A 3 4.82 9.63 -19.87
N TYR A 4 4.97 10.97 -19.88
CA TYR A 4 6.27 11.64 -19.88
C TYR A 4 6.89 11.75 -18.47
N SER A 5 6.06 11.90 -17.43
CA SER A 5 6.58 12.05 -16.05
C SER A 5 7.19 10.74 -15.53
N VAL A 6 6.64 9.58 -15.86
CA VAL A 6 7.23 8.28 -15.46
C VAL A 6 8.61 8.06 -16.10
N SER A 7 8.86 8.58 -17.31
CA SER A 7 10.19 8.45 -17.93
C SER A 7 11.22 9.45 -17.42
N GLU A 8 10.82 10.69 -17.06
CA GLU A 8 11.75 11.70 -16.54
C GLU A 8 12.09 11.50 -15.05
N THR A 9 11.21 10.88 -14.27
CA THR A 9 11.50 10.54 -12.86
C THR A 9 12.45 9.34 -12.72
N ILE A 10 12.75 8.63 -13.83
CA ILE A 10 13.55 7.39 -13.83
C ILE A 10 14.66 7.46 -14.90
N SER A 11 15.56 8.44 -14.79
CA SER A 11 17.00 8.09 -14.89
C SER A 11 17.28 7.19 -13.70
N PRO A 12 18.01 6.06 -13.84
CA PRO A 12 17.85 4.89 -12.98
C PRO A 12 17.77 5.33 -11.53
N ILE A 13 16.55 5.36 -10.97
CA ILE A 13 16.40 5.52 -9.53
C ILE A 13 17.17 4.31 -9.02
N PRO A 14 18.29 4.50 -8.30
CA PRO A 14 19.06 3.38 -7.84
C PRO A 14 18.16 2.64 -6.86
N VAL A 15 17.53 1.57 -7.35
CA VAL A 15 16.98 0.52 -6.52
C VAL A 15 18.22 -0.06 -5.84
N CYS A 16 18.54 0.50 -4.68
CA CYS A 16 19.79 0.22 -4.00
C CYS A 16 19.69 -1.22 -3.47
N PRO A 17 20.48 -2.18 -3.97
CA PRO A 17 20.55 -3.52 -3.39
C PRO A 17 21.41 -3.52 -2.12
N ILE A 18 21.88 -2.35 -1.67
CA ILE A 18 22.86 -2.24 -0.61
C ILE A 18 22.13 -2.44 0.73
N ALA A 19 22.32 -3.64 1.29
CA ALA A 19 21.92 -4.11 2.63
C ALA A 19 20.50 -4.71 2.81
N ALA A 20 19.89 -5.27 1.76
CA ALA A 20 18.70 -6.13 1.92
C ALA A 20 18.92 -7.49 1.25
N PRO A 21 18.38 -8.60 1.82
CA PRO A 21 18.39 -9.90 1.16
C PRO A 21 17.69 -9.79 -0.21
N PRO A 22 18.00 -10.69 -1.17
CA PRO A 22 17.51 -10.61 -2.55
C PRO A 22 15.97 -10.63 -2.71
N SER A 23 15.21 -10.80 -1.62
CA SER A 23 13.75 -10.81 -1.58
C SER A 23 13.09 -9.47 -1.24
N ILE A 24 13.83 -8.39 -0.95
CA ILE A 24 13.25 -7.11 -0.48
C ILE A 24 13.80 -5.93 -1.28
N ILE A 25 12.90 -5.15 -1.89
CA ILE A 25 13.21 -3.98 -2.73
C ILE A 25 12.57 -2.72 -2.16
N PHE A 26 13.31 -1.62 -2.09
CA PHE A 26 12.77 -0.32 -1.72
C PHE A 26 13.18 0.79 -2.70
N LEU A 27 12.27 1.74 -2.95
CA LEU A 27 12.51 2.97 -3.69
C LEU A 27 13.20 4.01 -2.79
N ALA A 28 14.52 3.97 -2.69
CA ALA A 28 15.26 4.99 -1.94
C ALA A 28 15.12 6.37 -2.61
N ILE A 29 14.42 7.31 -1.98
CA ILE A 29 14.51 8.73 -2.36
C ILE A 29 15.91 9.23 -2.00
N LEU A 30 16.53 9.96 -2.94
CA LEU A 30 17.91 10.45 -3.05
C LEU A 30 18.60 11.07 -1.80
N LYS A 31 18.01 11.06 -0.60
CA LYS A 31 18.61 11.55 0.65
C LYS A 31 18.44 10.65 1.88
N SER A 32 17.69 9.53 1.84
CA SER A 32 17.59 8.64 3.02
C SER A 32 17.16 7.21 2.67
N LEU A 33 17.83 6.21 3.25
CA LEU A 33 17.45 4.78 3.23
C LEU A 33 16.22 4.51 4.12
N SER A 34 15.13 5.26 3.91
CA SER A 34 13.88 5.13 4.67
C SER A 34 12.68 5.14 3.74
N LEU A 35 11.79 4.17 3.90
CA LEU A 35 10.48 4.15 3.26
C LEU A 35 9.49 4.88 4.15
N GLN A 36 8.91 5.96 3.62
CA GLN A 36 7.84 6.68 4.30
C GLN A 36 6.49 6.10 3.93
N PHE A 37 5.53 6.30 4.82
CA PHE A 37 4.21 5.74 4.69
C PHE A 37 3.51 6.05 3.35
N GLU A 38 3.58 7.31 2.91
CA GLU A 38 3.02 7.78 1.63
C GLU A 38 3.66 7.12 0.41
N GLU A 39 4.76 6.38 0.53
CA GLU A 39 5.38 5.67 -0.60
C GLU A 39 4.83 4.26 -0.77
N LYS A 40 4.03 3.77 0.19
CA LYS A 40 3.53 2.38 0.22
C LYS A 40 2.44 2.11 -0.82
N PHE A 41 1.76 3.15 -1.34
CA PHE A 41 0.79 3.01 -2.45
C PHE A 41 1.47 2.67 -3.78
N GLN A 42 2.78 2.92 -3.90
CA GLN A 42 3.51 2.80 -5.16
C GLN A 42 3.47 1.39 -5.75
N GLY A 43 3.34 0.36 -4.90
CA GLY A 43 3.19 -1.03 -5.33
C GLY A 43 1.99 -1.23 -6.25
N GLY A 44 0.80 -0.80 -5.81
CA GLY A 44 -0.42 -0.79 -6.61
C GLY A 44 -0.30 0.11 -7.84
N PHE A 45 0.28 1.31 -7.69
CA PHE A 45 0.47 2.26 -8.79
C PHE A 45 1.29 1.69 -9.94
N PHE A 46 2.46 1.09 -9.67
CA PHE A 46 3.28 0.48 -10.70
C PHE A 46 2.63 -0.76 -11.31
N ALA A 47 1.90 -1.55 -10.51
CA ALA A 47 1.18 -2.72 -10.99
C ALA A 47 0.10 -2.35 -12.01
N ILE A 48 -0.80 -1.40 -11.70
CA ILE A 48 -1.84 -0.96 -12.65
C ILE A 48 -1.25 -0.17 -13.82
N GLY A 49 -0.20 0.61 -13.57
CA GLY A 49 0.50 1.37 -14.61
C GLY A 49 1.17 0.47 -15.66
N SER A 50 1.54 -0.76 -15.29
CA SER A 50 2.21 -1.70 -16.19
C SER A 50 1.40 -2.04 -17.44
N GLU A 51 0.07 -2.09 -17.35
CA GLU A 51 -0.83 -2.37 -18.48
C GLU A 51 -0.76 -1.29 -19.58
N PHE A 52 -0.37 -0.07 -19.21
CA PHE A 52 -0.26 1.07 -20.11
C PHE A 52 1.17 1.29 -20.64
N MET A 53 2.12 0.45 -20.25
CA MET A 53 3.53 0.55 -20.68
C MET A 53 3.76 -0.18 -22.02
N PRO A 54 4.81 0.20 -22.78
CA PRO A 54 5.23 -0.55 -23.94
C PRO A 54 5.52 -2.03 -23.61
N PRO A 55 5.26 -2.99 -24.51
CA PRO A 55 5.38 -4.42 -24.23
C PRO A 55 6.71 -4.86 -23.61
N ASN A 56 7.82 -4.21 -23.98
CA ASN A 56 9.15 -4.51 -23.45
C ASN A 56 9.41 -4.00 -22.02
N ARG A 57 8.45 -3.32 -21.39
CA ARG A 57 8.56 -2.77 -20.03
C ARG A 57 7.42 -3.19 -19.09
N GLN A 58 6.36 -3.83 -19.59
CA GLN A 58 5.21 -4.22 -18.77
C GLN A 58 5.64 -5.13 -17.60
N ASP A 59 6.38 -6.20 -17.91
CA ASP A 59 6.86 -7.15 -16.90
C ASP A 59 7.74 -6.48 -15.85
N TYR A 60 8.59 -5.54 -16.26
CA TYR A 60 9.46 -4.80 -15.35
C TYR A 60 8.65 -4.00 -14.32
N TYR A 61 7.66 -3.21 -14.75
CA TYR A 61 6.86 -2.40 -13.85
C TYR A 61 5.91 -3.24 -12.98
N LEU A 62 5.36 -4.33 -13.54
CA LEU A 62 4.57 -5.27 -12.75
C LEU A 62 5.43 -5.92 -11.65
N GLN A 63 6.64 -6.36 -11.99
CA GLN A 63 7.55 -6.94 -11.02
C GLN A 63 7.98 -5.93 -9.95
N LEU A 64 8.29 -4.69 -10.34
CA LEU A 64 8.58 -3.61 -9.41
C LEU A 64 7.42 -3.37 -8.42
N GLY A 65 6.17 -3.37 -8.90
CA GLY A 65 4.99 -3.25 -8.06
C GLY A 65 4.84 -4.40 -7.05
N LYS A 66 5.11 -5.64 -7.50
CA LYS A 66 5.13 -6.84 -6.64
C LYS A 66 6.20 -6.73 -5.55
N ASP A 67 7.41 -6.33 -5.92
CA ASP A 67 8.55 -6.31 -4.99
C ASP A 67 8.41 -5.20 -3.94
N LEU A 68 7.95 -4.00 -4.35
CA LEU A 68 7.64 -2.93 -3.41
C LEU A 68 6.54 -3.32 -2.41
N THR A 69 5.50 -4.01 -2.89
CA THR A 69 4.40 -4.48 -2.04
C THR A 69 4.86 -5.58 -1.08
N HIS A 70 5.72 -6.49 -1.55
CA HIS A 70 6.34 -7.51 -0.70
C HIS A 70 7.16 -6.87 0.44
N THR A 71 7.96 -5.86 0.12
CA THR A 71 8.70 -5.09 1.14
C THR A 71 7.79 -4.42 2.16
N CYS A 72 6.66 -3.88 1.72
CA CYS A 72 5.66 -3.31 2.62
C CYS A 72 5.04 -4.37 3.53
N HIS A 73 4.74 -5.55 2.98
CA HIS A 73 4.25 -6.70 3.75
C HIS A 73 5.26 -7.15 4.81
N GLU A 74 6.54 -7.28 4.45
CA GLU A 74 7.62 -7.61 5.40
C GLU A 74 7.67 -6.62 6.58
N SER A 75 7.39 -5.34 6.34
CA SER A 75 7.33 -4.35 7.41
C SER A 75 6.17 -4.57 8.39
N TYR A 76 5.05 -5.16 7.95
CA TYR A 76 3.96 -5.59 8.82
C TYR A 76 4.38 -6.83 9.59
N ASP A 77 4.93 -7.80 8.87
CA ASP A 77 5.20 -9.14 9.38
C ASP A 77 6.27 -9.18 10.47
N ARG A 78 7.20 -8.22 10.42
CA ARG A 78 8.31 -8.05 11.37
C ARG A 78 7.93 -7.32 12.67
N THR A 79 6.66 -6.95 12.85
CA THR A 79 6.14 -6.32 14.06
C THR A 79 5.40 -7.33 14.94
N ALA A 80 5.27 -7.01 16.23
CA ALA A 80 4.53 -7.89 17.16
C ALA A 80 3.03 -7.90 16.84
N THR A 81 2.47 -6.74 16.45
CA THR A 81 1.04 -6.57 16.18
C THR A 81 0.62 -6.97 14.77
N LYS A 82 1.58 -7.32 13.89
CA LYS A 82 1.34 -7.58 12.45
C LYS A 82 0.76 -6.37 11.70
N LEU A 83 1.06 -5.16 12.18
CA LEU A 83 0.73 -3.88 11.55
C LEU A 83 2.01 -3.09 11.32
N GLY A 84 2.18 -2.52 10.13
CA GLY A 84 3.40 -1.80 9.79
C GLY A 84 3.55 -0.46 10.53
N PRO A 85 4.78 -0.06 10.87
CA PRO A 85 5.04 1.27 11.42
C PRO A 85 4.86 2.36 10.35
N GLU A 86 4.75 3.63 10.77
CA GLU A 86 4.69 4.78 9.87
C GLU A 86 5.86 4.77 8.87
N SER A 87 7.10 4.71 9.37
CA SER A 87 8.27 4.58 8.53
C SER A 87 9.17 3.45 9.00
N PHE A 88 9.90 2.86 8.05
CA PHE A 88 10.91 1.85 8.35
C PHE A 88 12.18 2.13 7.55
N ARG A 89 13.29 1.56 8.04
CA ARG A 89 14.62 1.82 7.50
C ARG A 89 15.30 0.51 7.13
N PHE A 90 16.26 0.64 6.23
CA PHE A 90 17.22 -0.41 5.90
C PHE A 90 18.61 0.04 6.36
N SER A 91 19.25 -0.78 7.17
CA SER A 91 20.62 -0.62 7.64
C SER A 91 21.22 -2.00 7.89
N ASP A 92 22.54 -2.07 8.03
CA ASP A 92 23.27 -3.32 8.30
C ASP A 92 22.76 -4.08 9.54
N ALA A 93 22.08 -3.38 10.48
CA ALA A 93 21.56 -3.96 11.72
C ALA A 93 20.03 -4.14 11.73
N SER A 94 19.30 -3.54 10.79
CA SER A 94 17.84 -3.56 10.79
C SER A 94 17.25 -3.42 9.40
N GLU A 95 16.44 -4.39 9.01
CA GLU A 95 15.74 -4.40 7.74
C GLU A 95 14.23 -4.29 7.96
N ALA A 96 13.59 -3.32 7.29
CA ALA A 96 12.15 -3.08 7.32
C ALA A 96 11.58 -2.90 8.75
N LYS A 97 12.32 -2.23 9.63
CA LYS A 97 11.87 -1.85 10.98
C LYS A 97 12.00 -0.35 11.24
N ALA A 98 11.13 0.18 12.09
CA ALA A 98 11.24 1.54 12.61
C ALA A 98 12.28 1.61 13.72
N LEU A 99 13.20 2.56 13.61
CA LEU A 99 14.27 2.77 14.59
C LEU A 99 13.90 3.85 15.61
N LYS A 100 13.28 4.94 15.17
CA LYS A 100 12.91 6.05 16.06
C LYS A 100 11.57 5.80 16.72
N GLN A 101 11.44 6.20 17.99
CA GLN A 101 10.22 5.98 18.75
C GLN A 101 8.99 6.65 18.12
N ASN A 102 9.18 7.84 17.52
CA ASN A 102 8.13 8.59 16.84
C ASN A 102 7.82 8.08 15.42
N GLU A 103 8.41 6.97 14.98
CA GLU A 103 8.13 6.33 13.69
C GLU A 103 7.38 5.00 13.85
N LYS A 104 7.22 4.49 15.09
CA LYS A 104 6.68 3.15 15.39
C LYS A 104 5.15 3.08 15.43
N TYR A 105 4.45 4.19 15.22
CA TYR A 105 2.99 4.23 15.35
C TYR A 105 2.29 3.68 14.10
N TYR A 106 1.01 3.35 14.25
CA TYR A 106 0.10 2.97 13.15
C TYR A 106 -1.23 3.68 13.33
N ILE A 107 -1.63 4.50 12.37
CA ILE A 107 -2.84 5.35 12.46
C ILE A 107 -3.93 4.92 11.47
N GLN A 108 -4.16 3.61 11.28
CA GLN A 108 -5.30 3.04 10.51
C GLN A 108 -5.28 3.30 9.00
N ARG A 109 -4.09 3.25 8.47
CA ARG A 109 -3.64 3.88 7.25
C ARG A 109 -3.69 2.86 6.07
N PRO A 110 -4.23 3.21 4.88
CA PRO A 110 -4.69 2.23 3.88
C PRO A 110 -3.65 1.66 2.88
N GLU A 111 -2.51 2.31 2.70
CA GLU A 111 -1.70 2.27 1.46
C GLU A 111 -1.15 0.86 1.11
N VAL A 112 -0.87 0.06 2.14
CA VAL A 112 -0.42 -1.33 1.94
C VAL A 112 -1.58 -2.22 1.48
N ILE A 113 -2.76 -2.03 2.07
CA ILE A 113 -3.99 -2.75 1.72
C ILE A 113 -4.47 -2.32 0.33
N GLU A 114 -4.34 -1.04 -0.03
CA GLU A 114 -4.58 -0.54 -1.39
C GLU A 114 -3.71 -1.30 -2.40
N SER A 115 -2.41 -1.42 -2.14
CA SER A 115 -1.49 -2.18 -3.00
C SER A 115 -1.89 -3.66 -3.11
N TYR A 116 -2.32 -4.30 -2.02
CA TYR A 116 -2.85 -5.67 -2.07
C TYR A 116 -4.09 -5.79 -2.94
N PHE A 117 -5.04 -4.86 -2.81
CA PHE A 117 -6.25 -4.81 -3.62
C PHE A 117 -5.91 -4.71 -5.11
N VAL A 118 -5.07 -3.74 -5.50
CA VAL A 118 -4.70 -3.54 -6.90
C VAL A 118 -3.96 -4.75 -7.45
N LEU A 119 -2.97 -5.28 -6.73
CA LEU A 119 -2.21 -6.44 -7.18
C LEU A 119 -3.06 -7.71 -7.27
N TRP A 120 -4.03 -7.91 -6.38
CA TRP A 120 -5.02 -8.97 -6.52
C TRP A 120 -5.83 -8.82 -7.81
N ARG A 121 -6.29 -7.60 -8.13
CA ARG A 121 -7.07 -7.34 -9.35
C ARG A 121 -6.27 -7.57 -10.62
N VAL A 122 -5.01 -7.15 -10.64
CA VAL A 122 -4.11 -7.29 -11.81
C VAL A 122 -3.60 -8.72 -11.99
N THR A 123 -3.26 -9.42 -10.90
CA THR A 123 -2.50 -10.69 -11.00
C THR A 123 -3.27 -11.94 -10.60
N LYS A 124 -4.33 -11.81 -9.81
CA LYS A 124 -5.05 -12.94 -9.18
C LYS A 124 -4.20 -13.85 -8.32
N ASP A 125 -3.03 -13.39 -7.88
CA ASP A 125 -2.20 -14.14 -6.94
C ASP A 125 -2.87 -14.17 -5.56
N PRO A 126 -3.25 -15.36 -5.04
CA PRO A 126 -4.01 -15.48 -3.80
C PRO A 126 -3.28 -14.94 -2.57
N LYS A 127 -1.94 -14.79 -2.62
CA LYS A 127 -1.17 -14.24 -1.50
C LYS A 127 -1.64 -12.85 -1.07
N TYR A 128 -2.12 -12.02 -1.99
CA TYR A 128 -2.57 -10.66 -1.66
C TYR A 128 -3.87 -10.67 -0.84
N ARG A 129 -4.76 -11.63 -1.08
CA ARG A 129 -5.93 -11.86 -0.22
C ARG A 129 -5.54 -12.41 1.14
N GLN A 130 -4.56 -13.33 1.18
CA GLN A 130 -4.02 -13.85 2.44
C GLN A 130 -3.42 -12.74 3.31
N TRP A 131 -2.55 -11.90 2.74
CA TRP A 131 -1.94 -10.76 3.44
C TRP A 131 -2.97 -9.71 3.86
N GLY A 132 -3.97 -9.42 3.02
CA GLY A 132 -5.09 -8.55 3.40
C GLY A 132 -5.91 -9.12 4.56
N TRP A 133 -6.10 -10.44 4.62
CA TRP A 133 -6.81 -11.09 5.73
C TRP A 133 -6.00 -11.08 7.03
N GLU A 134 -4.68 -11.24 6.96
CA GLU A 134 -3.78 -11.07 8.09
C GLU A 134 -3.84 -9.65 8.65
N ALA A 135 -3.79 -8.64 7.77
CA ALA A 135 -3.94 -7.24 8.17
C ALA A 135 -5.31 -6.96 8.80
N ALA A 136 -6.41 -7.49 8.23
CA ALA A 136 -7.75 -7.32 8.79
C ALA A 136 -7.87 -7.92 10.20
N GLN A 137 -7.33 -9.12 10.42
CA GLN A 137 -7.31 -9.76 11.74
C GLN A 137 -6.44 -8.99 12.74
N ALA A 138 -5.32 -8.44 12.29
CA ALA A 138 -4.44 -7.61 13.12
C ALA A 138 -5.13 -6.30 13.54
N ILE A 139 -5.83 -5.64 12.61
CA ILE A 139 -6.64 -4.45 12.88
C ILE A 139 -7.74 -4.77 13.90
N ASP A 140 -8.52 -5.83 13.70
CA ASP A 140 -9.60 -6.21 14.63
C ASP A 140 -9.04 -6.54 16.03
N ARG A 141 -7.94 -7.28 16.10
CA ARG A 141 -7.33 -7.68 17.37
C ARG A 141 -6.71 -6.50 18.14
N HIS A 142 -6.03 -5.60 17.44
CA HIS A 142 -5.19 -4.59 18.09
C HIS A 142 -5.76 -3.18 18.05
N CYS A 143 -6.57 -2.80 17.07
CA CYS A 143 -7.11 -1.45 16.95
C CYS A 143 -8.54 -1.31 17.49
N ARG A 144 -9.30 -2.40 17.61
CA ARG A 144 -10.68 -2.35 18.07
C ARG A 144 -10.80 -1.95 19.55
N VAL A 145 -11.79 -1.11 19.84
CA VAL A 145 -12.20 -0.66 21.17
C VAL A 145 -13.73 -0.63 21.23
N ASP A 146 -14.32 -0.45 22.41
CA ASP A 146 -15.79 -0.47 22.59
C ASP A 146 -16.52 0.53 21.68
N GLY A 147 -15.91 1.69 21.43
CA GLY A 147 -16.49 2.78 20.62
C GLY A 147 -16.12 2.77 19.12
N GLY A 148 -15.33 1.80 18.63
CA GLY A 148 -14.85 1.79 17.25
C GLY A 148 -13.42 1.25 17.12
N PHE A 149 -12.56 1.99 16.43
CA PHE A 149 -11.16 1.65 16.19
C PHE A 149 -10.25 2.85 16.50
N SER A 150 -9.05 2.56 17.02
CA SER A 150 -8.01 3.56 17.29
C SER A 150 -6.65 3.06 16.84
N GLY A 151 -5.79 4.01 16.45
CA GLY A 151 -4.41 3.74 16.10
C GLY A 151 -3.57 3.29 17.31
N LEU A 152 -2.37 2.82 17.01
CA LEU A 152 -1.38 2.33 17.97
C LEU A 152 -0.20 3.29 18.04
N LYS A 153 0.27 3.61 19.24
CA LYS A 153 1.49 4.43 19.41
C LYS A 153 2.78 3.65 19.10
N ASN A 154 2.75 2.32 19.18
CA ASN A 154 3.91 1.47 18.92
C ASN A 154 3.51 0.06 18.46
N VAL A 155 3.70 -0.27 17.19
CA VAL A 155 3.35 -1.58 16.60
C VAL A 155 4.20 -2.76 17.08
N TYR A 156 5.31 -2.49 17.78
CA TYR A 156 6.20 -3.52 18.33
C TYR A 156 5.79 -4.03 19.72
N MET A 157 4.71 -3.49 20.30
CA MET A 157 4.18 -3.88 21.61
C MET A 157 2.75 -4.41 21.46
N LEU A 158 2.44 -5.56 22.05
CA LEU A 158 1.09 -6.14 21.98
C LEU A 158 0.08 -5.35 22.83
N ASP A 159 0.54 -4.77 23.93
CA ASP A 159 -0.18 -3.90 24.87
C ASP A 159 -0.02 -2.40 24.51
N SER A 160 0.20 -2.11 23.23
CA SER A 160 0.42 -0.74 22.76
C SER A 160 -0.70 0.21 23.15
N ALA A 161 -0.32 1.36 23.71
CA ALA A 161 -1.23 2.45 23.99
C ALA A 161 -1.94 2.92 22.71
N LYS A 162 -3.23 3.19 22.85
CA LYS A 162 -4.08 3.74 21.80
C LYS A 162 -3.81 5.23 21.61
N ASP A 163 -3.98 5.71 20.39
CA ASP A 163 -3.92 7.15 20.07
C ASP A 163 -5.22 7.90 20.33
N ASP A 164 -6.31 7.17 20.59
CA ASP A 164 -7.68 7.66 20.82
C ASP A 164 -8.27 8.45 19.64
N VAL A 165 -7.87 8.10 18.41
CA VAL A 165 -8.39 8.71 17.19
C VAL A 165 -8.85 7.65 16.20
N GLN A 166 -10.09 7.76 15.72
CA GLN A 166 -10.56 7.03 14.54
C GLN A 166 -10.48 7.94 13.31
N GLN A 167 -9.52 7.67 12.44
CA GLN A 167 -9.29 8.49 11.24
C GLN A 167 -10.42 8.30 10.22
N SER A 168 -10.83 9.36 9.52
CA SER A 168 -11.90 9.27 8.50
C SER A 168 -11.52 8.31 7.37
N PHE A 169 -10.24 8.32 6.97
CA PHE A 169 -9.70 7.43 5.94
C PHE A 169 -9.72 5.95 6.34
N PHE A 170 -9.84 5.61 7.62
CA PHE A 170 -10.05 4.22 8.01
C PHE A 170 -11.34 3.67 7.39
N LEU A 171 -12.41 4.47 7.42
CA LEU A 171 -13.69 4.09 6.83
C LEU A 171 -13.70 4.28 5.32
N ALA A 172 -13.16 5.41 4.85
CA ALA A 172 -13.18 5.72 3.42
C ALA A 172 -12.26 4.80 2.61
N GLU A 173 -11.11 4.40 3.15
CA GLU A 173 -10.05 3.76 2.37
C GLU A 173 -9.77 2.35 2.90
N THR A 174 -9.31 2.22 4.14
CA THR A 174 -8.84 0.94 4.69
C THR A 174 -9.92 -0.13 4.62
N LEU A 175 -11.12 0.17 5.14
CA LEU A 175 -12.25 -0.77 5.08
C LEU A 175 -12.78 -0.98 3.65
N LYS A 176 -12.74 0.05 2.80
CA LYS A 176 -13.20 -0.06 1.41
C LYS A 176 -12.29 -0.97 0.59
N TYR A 177 -10.98 -0.80 0.68
CA TYR A 177 -10.02 -1.65 -0.04
C TYR A 177 -10.03 -3.09 0.49
N LEU A 178 -10.17 -3.31 1.80
CA LEU A 178 -10.40 -4.66 2.35
C LEU A 178 -11.68 -5.27 1.78
N TYR A 179 -12.78 -4.52 1.76
CA TYR A 179 -14.04 -5.00 1.21
C TYR A 179 -13.92 -5.38 -0.28
N LEU A 180 -13.30 -4.51 -1.08
CA LEU A 180 -13.11 -4.74 -2.53
C LEU A 180 -12.11 -5.87 -2.84
N LEU A 181 -11.11 -6.07 -1.98
CA LEU A 181 -10.14 -7.17 -2.10
C LEU A 181 -10.83 -8.54 -2.02
N PHE A 182 -11.84 -8.68 -1.16
CA PHE A 182 -12.63 -9.91 -1.01
C PHE A 182 -13.92 -9.94 -1.83
N SER A 183 -14.24 -8.87 -2.56
CA SER A 183 -15.37 -8.83 -3.49
C SER A 183 -15.01 -9.37 -4.87
N ASP A 184 -16.06 -9.65 -5.67
CA ASP A 184 -15.93 -10.00 -7.07
C ASP A 184 -15.47 -8.82 -7.93
N ASP A 185 -14.93 -9.17 -9.11
CA ASP A 185 -14.21 -8.22 -9.95
C ASP A 185 -15.10 -7.17 -10.62
N ASP A 186 -16.39 -7.50 -10.78
CA ASP A 186 -17.42 -6.67 -11.35
C ASP A 186 -17.93 -5.58 -10.39
N LEU A 187 -17.62 -5.69 -9.09
CA LEU A 187 -17.83 -4.61 -8.13
C LEU A 187 -16.70 -3.58 -8.27
N ILE A 188 -17.06 -2.39 -8.79
CA ILE A 188 -16.15 -1.27 -9.09
C ILE A 188 -14.95 -1.72 -9.96
N PRO A 189 -15.20 -2.10 -11.23
CA PRO A 189 -14.15 -2.59 -12.10
C PRO A 189 -13.20 -1.45 -12.52
N LEU A 190 -11.88 -1.71 -12.48
CA LEU A 190 -10.82 -0.71 -12.64
C LEU A 190 -10.73 -0.12 -14.06
N ASP A 191 -11.36 -0.74 -15.06
CA ASP A 191 -11.48 -0.23 -16.42
C ASP A 191 -12.63 0.79 -16.59
N LYS A 192 -13.53 0.90 -15.61
CA LYS A 192 -14.67 1.84 -15.60
C LYS A 192 -14.60 2.88 -14.48
N TRP A 193 -13.82 2.62 -13.43
CA TRP A 193 -13.70 3.53 -12.29
C TRP A 193 -12.24 3.88 -12.04
N VAL A 194 -11.99 5.13 -11.67
CA VAL A 194 -10.69 5.59 -11.15
C VAL A 194 -10.90 6.08 -9.72
N PHE A 195 -10.08 5.61 -8.80
CA PHE A 195 -10.09 6.10 -7.42
C PHE A 195 -9.31 7.42 -7.35
N ASN A 196 -9.84 8.41 -6.62
CA ASN A 196 -9.00 9.51 -6.15
C ASN A 196 -8.11 9.03 -4.98
N THR A 197 -7.28 9.93 -4.45
CA THR A 197 -6.33 9.60 -3.37
C THR A 197 -6.97 9.32 -2.01
N GLU A 198 -8.31 9.43 -1.87
CA GLU A 198 -9.07 9.09 -0.66
C GLU A 198 -10.07 7.94 -0.94
N ALA A 199 -9.71 7.08 -1.89
CA ALA A 199 -10.48 5.92 -2.35
C ALA A 199 -11.93 6.24 -2.81
N HIS A 200 -12.23 7.47 -3.23
CA HIS A 200 -13.53 7.81 -3.82
C HIS A 200 -13.55 7.44 -5.30
N PRO A 201 -14.41 6.51 -5.74
CA PRO A 201 -14.46 6.06 -7.12
C PRO A 201 -15.15 7.11 -8.01
N LEU A 202 -14.46 7.53 -9.05
CA LEU A 202 -14.95 8.45 -10.07
C LEU A 202 -15.16 7.68 -11.39
N PRO A 203 -16.30 7.88 -12.08
CA PRO A 203 -16.57 7.18 -13.34
C PRO A 203 -15.65 7.69 -14.45
N ILE A 204 -15.10 6.78 -15.25
CA ILE A 204 -14.25 7.13 -16.39
C ILE A 204 -15.12 7.60 -17.58
N LYS A 205 -14.81 8.80 -18.11
CA LYS A 205 -15.47 9.37 -19.28
C LYS A 205 -15.39 8.42 -20.48
N GLY A 206 -16.53 8.10 -21.08
CA GLY A 206 -16.64 7.23 -22.26
C GLY A 206 -16.47 5.73 -21.99
N LYS A 207 -16.25 5.32 -20.73
CA LYS A 207 -16.18 3.90 -20.32
C LYS A 207 -17.28 3.52 -19.34
N ASN A 208 -17.70 4.46 -18.49
CA ASN A 208 -18.67 4.22 -17.43
C ASN A 208 -20.00 4.95 -17.70
N PRO A 209 -21.14 4.22 -17.75
CA PRO A 209 -22.47 4.82 -17.93
C PRO A 209 -22.87 5.83 -16.85
N ALA A 210 -22.26 5.77 -15.66
CA ALA A 210 -22.53 6.70 -14.58
C ALA A 210 -21.86 8.08 -14.78
N TYR A 211 -20.97 8.24 -15.77
CA TYR A 211 -20.34 9.52 -16.07
C TYR A 211 -21.38 10.52 -16.58
N LYS A 212 -21.64 11.57 -15.80
CA LYS A 212 -22.51 12.68 -16.20
C LYS A 212 -21.64 13.82 -16.73
N ALA A 213 -21.78 14.16 -18.01
CA ALA A 213 -21.19 15.37 -18.54
C ALA A 213 -21.89 16.58 -17.90
N VAL A 214 -21.11 17.58 -17.48
CA VAL A 214 -21.66 18.88 -17.07
C VAL A 214 -22.11 19.57 -18.36
N SER A 215 -23.43 19.79 -18.47
CA SER A 215 -24.08 20.53 -19.56
C SER A 215 -23.87 22.03 -19.42
#